data_AF-A0A7D5RPU2-F1
#
_entry.id   AF-A0A7D5RPU2-F1
#
_cell.length_a   1.000
_cell.length_b   1.000
_cell.length_c   1.000
_cell.angle_alpha   90.00
_cell.angle_beta   90.00
_cell.angle_gamma   90.00
#
_symmetry.space_group_name_H-M   'P 1'
#
loop_
_entity.id
_entity.type
_entity.pdbx_description
1 polymer ?
#
loop_
_entity_poly.entity_id
_entity_poly.type
_entity_poly.pdbx_seq_one_letter_code
_entity_poly.pdbx_strand_id
1 'polypeptide(L)' 'MYNSETREKILTCAENLFRKYGTRSISMDDMAHHLSMSKKTIYESFADKDEIVYQIITAFRKTGRIN' A
#
# COMPACT_ATOMS: atom_id res chain seq x y z
N MET A 1 -2.64 6.60 -19.49
CA MET A 1 -1.33 6.14 -18.98
C MET A 1 -0.91 7.10 -17.87
N TYR A 2 -1.42 6.94 -16.63
CA TYR A 2 -1.07 7.81 -15.48
C TYR A 2 -1.38 7.21 -14.08
N ASN A 3 -1.87 5.96 -13.97
CA ASN A 3 -2.36 5.42 -12.69
C ASN A 3 -1.36 4.52 -11.92
N SER A 4 -0.12 4.37 -12.41
CA SER A 4 0.88 3.47 -11.81
C SER A 4 1.69 4.12 -10.69
N GLU A 5 2.03 5.42 -10.81
CA GLU A 5 2.90 6.10 -9.85
C GLU A 5 2.22 6.32 -8.50
N THR A 6 0.94 6.73 -8.49
CA THR A 6 0.14 6.85 -7.27
C THR A 6 -0.01 5.51 -6.56
N ARG A 7 -0.27 4.45 -7.34
CA ARG A 7 -0.40 3.08 -6.81
C ARG A 7 0.89 2.62 -6.14
N GLU A 8 2.05 2.89 -6.73
CA GLU A 8 3.37 2.55 -6.18
C GLU A 8 3.70 3.35 -4.91
N LYS A 9 3.38 4.65 -4.89
CA LYS A 9 3.51 5.50 -3.69
C LYS A 9 2.68 4.97 -2.52
N ILE A 10 1.43 4.59 -2.78
CA ILE A 10 0.54 4.00 -1.78
C ILE A 10 1.14 2.69 -1.25
N LEU A 11 1.59 1.79 -2.13
CA LEU A 11 2.17 0.50 -1.72
C LEU A 11 3.43 0.68 -0.87
N THR A 12 4.32 1.60 -1.26
CA THR A 12 5.57 1.86 -0.55
C THR A 12 5.30 2.44 0.84
N CYS A 13 4.35 3.39 0.95
CA CYS A 13 3.96 3.95 2.23
C CYS A 13 3.28 2.90 3.13
N ALA A 14 2.32 2.15 2.58
CA ALA A 14 1.62 1.10 3.30
C ALA A 14 2.58 0.01 3.80
N GLU A 15 3.55 -0.42 2.98
CA GLU A 15 4.58 -1.37 3.39
C GLU A 15 5.38 -0.85 4.59
N ASN A 16 5.85 0.40 4.54
CA ASN A 16 6.60 1.01 5.63
C ASN A 16 5.78 1.10 6.92
N LEU A 17 4.50 1.49 6.81
CA LEU A 17 3.59 1.57 7.95
C LEU A 17 3.31 0.18 8.54
N PHE A 18 3.07 -0.82 7.70
CA PHE A 18 2.83 -2.20 8.14
C PHE A 18 4.07 -2.82 8.80
N ARG A 19 5.27 -2.54 8.29
CA ARG A 19 6.53 -2.98 8.92
C ARG A 19 6.76 -2.32 10.29
N LYS A 20 6.39 -1.04 10.44
CA LYS A 20 6.65 -0.27 11.66
C LYS A 20 5.62 -0.50 12.76
N TYR A 21 4.33 -0.60 12.40
CA TYR A 21 3.21 -0.60 13.35
C TYR A 21 2.37 -1.89 13.31
N GLY A 22 2.61 -2.76 12.33
CA GLY A 22 1.81 -3.95 12.07
C GLY A 22 0.56 -3.66 11.23
N THR A 23 0.09 -4.67 10.49
CA THR A 23 -1.06 -4.54 9.57
C THR A 23 -2.40 -4.29 10.27
N ARG A 24 -2.53 -4.67 11.55
CA ARG A 24 -3.76 -4.47 12.34
C ARG A 24 -3.93 -3.04 12.83
N SER A 25 -2.83 -2.35 13.11
CA SER A 25 -2.82 -1.00 13.69
C SER A 25 -3.02 0.10 12.66
N ILE A 26 -2.91 -0.21 11.37
CA ILE A 26 -2.98 0.76 10.27
C ILE A 26 -4.33 0.64 9.56
N SER A 27 -5.02 1.77 9.44
CA SER A 27 -6.26 1.94 8.69
C SER A 27 -6.03 2.63 7.34
N MET A 28 -7.06 2.63 6.49
CA MET A 28 -7.05 3.39 5.23
C MET A 28 -6.98 4.90 5.48
N ASP A 29 -7.55 5.39 6.60
CA ASP A 29 -7.42 6.79 7.03
C ASP A 29 -5.98 7.16 7.34
N ASP A 30 -5.28 6.31 8.09
CA ASP A 30 -3.90 6.56 8.48
C ASP A 30 -3.00 6.65 7.25
N MET A 31 -3.21 5.76 6.28
CA MET A 31 -2.49 5.79 5.00
C MET A 31 -2.79 7.07 4.21
N ALA A 32 -4.06 7.49 4.14
CA ALA A 32 -4.46 8.74 3.50
C ALA A 32 -3.76 9.96 4.14
N HIS A 33 -3.74 10.00 5.48
CA HIS A 33 -3.09 11.06 6.24
C HIS A 33 -1.57 11.10 6.01
N HIS A 34 -0.90 9.95 6.04
CA HIS A 34 0.55 9.87 5.81
C HIS A 34 0.97 10.21 4.38
N LEU A 35 0.09 9.95 3.40
CA LEU A 35 0.34 10.24 1.99
C LEU A 35 -0.07 11.66 1.59
N SER A 36 -0.69 12.43 2.48
CA SER A 36 -1.36 13.69 2.14
C SER A 36 -2.34 13.54 0.96
N MET A 37 -3.05 12.41 0.93
CA MET A 37 -4.01 12.04 -0.10
C MET A 37 -5.43 11.94 0.47
N SER A 38 -6.42 12.13 -0.39
CA SER A 38 -7.80 11.84 0.00
C SER A 38 -8.01 10.32 0.05
N LYS A 39 -8.90 9.86 0.94
CA LYS A 39 -9.38 8.47 0.92
C LYS A 39 -9.85 8.04 -0.46
N LYS A 40 -10.56 8.92 -1.18
CA LYS A 40 -11.07 8.66 -2.51
C LYS A 40 -9.95 8.28 -3.48
N THR A 41 -8.83 9.00 -3.44
CA THR A 41 -7.64 8.72 -4.26
C THR A 41 -7.06 7.33 -3.99
N ILE A 42 -7.07 6.89 -2.73
CA ILE A 42 -6.64 5.53 -2.38
C ILE A 42 -7.67 4.52 -2.90
N TYR A 43 -8.97 4.77 -2.72
CA TYR A 43 -10.03 3.89 -3.21
C TYR A 43 -10.11 3.78 -4.74
N GLU A 44 -9.68 4.81 -5.47
CA GLU A 44 -9.51 4.76 -6.93
C GLU A 44 -8.37 3.82 -7.37
N SER A 45 -7.41 3.57 -6.47
CA SER A 45 -6.27 2.68 -6.71
C SER A 45 -6.45 1.28 -6.13
N PHE A 46 -7.15 1.14 -5.00
CA PHE A 46 -7.35 -0.11 -4.26
C PHE A 46 -8.74 -0.18 -3.64
N ALA A 47 -9.41 -1.31 -3.76
CA ALA A 47 -10.75 -1.50 -3.22
C ALA A 47 -10.77 -1.46 -1.68
N ASP A 48 -9.76 -2.05 -1.05
CA ASP A 48 -9.66 -2.17 0.40
C ASP A 48 -8.21 -2.36 0.88
N LYS A 49 -8.04 -2.49 2.20
CA LYS A 49 -6.74 -2.73 2.84
C LYS A 49 -6.19 -4.11 2.48
N ASP A 50 -7.05 -5.11 2.28
CA ASP A 50 -6.62 -6.47 2.02
C ASP A 50 -6.02 -6.59 0.61
N GLU A 51 -6.52 -5.83 -0.37
CA GLU A 51 -5.91 -5.70 -1.70
C GLU A 51 -4.50 -5.10 -1.59
N ILE A 52 -4.30 -4.05 -0.79
CA ILE A 52 -2.99 -3.43 -0.58
C ILE A 52 -2.02 -4.44 0.05
N VAL A 53 -2.45 -5.14 1.10
CA VAL A 53 -1.65 -6.17 1.77
C VAL A 53 -1.29 -7.31 0.80
N TYR A 54 -2.26 -7.79 0.02
CA TYR A 54 -2.05 -8.84 -0.97
C TYR A 54 -1.05 -8.42 -2.05
N GLN A 55 -1.15 -7.19 -2.55
CA GLN A 55 -0.22 -6.65 -3.55
C GLN A 55 1.19 -6.52 -3.00
N ILE A 56 1.36 -6.05 -1.76
CA ILE A 56 2.65 -5.99 -1.08
C ILE A 56 3.26 -7.39 -0.96
N ILE A 57 2.51 -8.38 -0.44
CA ILE A 57 2.98 -9.76 -0.29
C ILE A 57 3.35 -10.37 -1.65
N THR A 58 2.54 -10.11 -2.68
CA THR A 58 2.80 -10.61 -4.05
C THR A 58 4.04 -9.96 -4.66
N ALA A 59 4.29 -8.67 -4.38
CA ALA A 59 5.49 -7.97 -4.81
C ALA A 59 6.76 -8.55 -4.15
N PHE A 60 6.72 -8.88 -2.86
CA PHE A 60 7.84 -9.51 -2.15
C PHE A 60 8.32 -10.81 -2.80
N ARG A 61 7.39 -11.63 -3.33
CA ARG A 61 7.74 -12.89 -3.99
C ARG A 61 8.60 -12.71 -5.24
N LYS A 62 8.60 -11.52 -5.87
CA LYS A 62 9.44 -11.23 -7.04
C LYS A 62 10.87 -10.82 -6.67
N THR A 63 11.07 -10.25 -5.47
CA THR A 63 12.39 -9.82 -4.98
C THR A 63 13.15 -10.96 -4.29
N GLY A 64 12.45 -12.04 -3.93
CA GLY A 64 13.07 -13.32 -3.55
C GLY A 64 13.65 -14.06 -4.76
N ARG A 65 14.72 -13.51 -5.35
CA ARG A 65 15.70 -14.34 -6.06
C ARG A 65 16.28 -15.30 -5.05
N ILE A 66 15.74 -16.51 -5.05
CA ILE A 66 16.44 -17.71 -4.64
C ILE A 66 17.84 -17.70 -5.29
N ASN A 67 18.87 -17.64 -4.46
CA ASN A 67 20.22 -18.07 -4.76
C ASN A 67 20.61 -19.05 -3.66
#